data_AF-A0A920AWP0-F1
#
_entry.id   AF-A0A920AWP0-F1
#
_cell.length_a   1.000
_cell.length_b   1.000
_cell.length_c   1.000
_cell.angle_alpha   90.00
_cell.angle_beta   90.00
_cell.angle_gamma   90.00
#
_symmetry.space_group_name_H-M   'P 1'
#
loop_
_entity.id
_entity.type
_entity.pdbx_description
1 polymer ?
#
loop_
_entity_poly.entity_id
_entity_poly.type
_entity_poly.pdbx_seq_one_letter_code
_entity_poly.pdbx_strand_id
1 'polypeptide(L)' 'MINVQFAIVNDKVYIIEANPRASRTVPFISKAYKEPYVNYATKVMLGENKVKGF' A
#
# COMPACT_ATOMS: atom_id res chain seq x y z
N MET A 1 -5.02 -2.52 0.38
CA MET A 1 -3.70 -1.98 -0.03
C MET A 1 -3.87 -1.30 -1.37
N ILE A 2 -3.30 -0.11 -1.53
CA ILE A 2 -3.39 0.67 -2.77
C ILE A 2 -1.96 0.98 -3.22
N ASN A 3 -1.69 0.80 -4.51
CA ASN A 3 -0.45 1.21 -5.14
C ASN A 3 -0.72 2.42 -6.03
N VAL A 4 -0.07 3.53 -5.75
CA VAL A 4 -0.18 4.77 -6.53
C VAL A 4 1.13 5.01 -7.26
N GLN A 5 1.05 5.27 -8.55
CA GLN A 5 2.20 5.65 -9.39
C GLN A 5 2.17 7.15 -9.62
N PHE A 6 3.31 7.78 -9.33
CA PHE A 6 3.48 9.21 -9.43
C PHE A 6 4.54 9.55 -10.48
N ALA A 7 4.33 10.64 -11.21
CA ALA A 7 5.35 11.30 -12.01
C ALA A 7 5.76 12.60 -11.32
N ILE A 8 7.07 12.85 -11.22
CA ILE A 8 7.61 14.11 -10.68
C ILE A 8 8.25 14.86 -11.84
N VAL A 9 7.72 16.05 -12.15
CA VAL A 9 8.24 16.92 -13.21
C VAL A 9 8.28 18.35 -12.69
N ASN A 10 9.45 18.99 -12.73
CA ASN A 10 9.67 20.37 -12.24
C ASN A 10 9.09 20.60 -10.84
N ASP A 11 9.44 19.71 -9.89
CA ASP A 11 8.96 19.70 -8.51
C ASP A 11 7.44 19.59 -8.31
N LYS A 12 6.68 19.31 -9.38
CA LYS A 12 5.25 19.01 -9.30
C LYS A 12 5.01 17.50 -9.34
N VAL A 13 4.22 17.03 -8.38
CA VAL A 13 3.79 15.63 -8.27
C VAL A 13 2.49 15.45 -9.05
N TYR A 14 2.51 14.57 -10.05
CA TYR A 14 1.35 14.16 -10.84
C TYR A 14 1.00 12.72 -10.52
N ILE A 15 -0.30 12.42 -10.44
CA ILE A 15 -0.80 11.05 -10.28
C ILE A 15 -1.00 10.45 -11.66
N ILE A 16 -0.36 9.31 -11.93
CA ILE A 16 -0.51 8.58 -13.19
C ILE A 16 -1.68 7.60 -13.06
N GLU A 17 -1.58 6.70 -12.08
CA GLU A 17 -2.59 5.69 -11.82
C GLU A 17 -2.63 5.28 -10.35
N ALA A 18 -3.83 4.95 -9.88
CA ALA A 18 -4.04 4.36 -8.58
C ALA A 18 -4.63 2.96 -8.78
N ASN A 19 -3.88 1.94 -8.42
CA ASN A 19 -4.30 0.55 -8.44
C ASN A 19 -4.75 0.14 -7.03
N PRO A 20 -6.05 -0.07 -6.78
CA PRO A 20 -6.56 -0.46 -5.47
C PRO A 20 -6.32 -1.96 -5.18
N ARG A 21 -5.13 -2.46 -5.46
CA ARG A 21 -4.71 -3.85 -5.23
C ARG A 21 -3.30 -3.89 -4.66
N ALA A 22 -2.95 -5.02 -4.05
CA ALA A 22 -1.57 -5.31 -3.71
C ALA A 22 -0.70 -5.29 -4.98
N SER A 23 0.40 -4.55 -4.93
CA SER A 23 1.38 -4.50 -6.02
C SER A 23 2.43 -5.59 -5.86
N ARG A 24 3.16 -5.86 -6.95
CA ARG A 24 4.25 -6.84 -7.01
C ARG A 24 5.41 -6.49 -6.05
N THR A 25 5.47 -5.27 -5.55
CA THR A 25 6.48 -4.79 -4.58
C THR A 25 6.16 -5.16 -3.12
N VAL A 26 4.94 -5.59 -2.82
CA VAL A 26 4.48 -5.86 -1.44
C VAL A 26 5.29 -6.95 -0.74
N PRO A 27 5.62 -8.11 -1.37
CA PRO A 27 6.44 -9.13 -0.72
C PRO A 27 7.87 -8.68 -0.43
N PHE A 28 8.43 -7.84 -1.29
CA PHE A 28 9.77 -7.28 -1.12
C PHE A 28 9.82 -6.31 0.08
N ILE A 29 8.88 -5.37 0.14
CA ILE A 29 8.76 -4.40 1.24
C ILE A 29 8.52 -5.14 2.56
N SER A 30 7.64 -6.14 2.58
CA SER A 30 7.36 -6.94 3.80
C SER A 30 8.63 -7.62 4.36
N LYS A 31 9.51 -8.11 3.48
CA LYS A 31 10.79 -8.70 3.90
C LYS A 31 11.82 -7.66 4.32
N ALA A 32 11.90 -6.53 3.62
CA ALA A 32 12.84 -5.46 3.92
C ALA A 32 12.58 -4.82 5.30
N TYR A 33 11.30 -4.57 5.61
CA TYR A 33 10.89 -4.01 6.89
C TYR A 33 10.63 -5.07 7.97
N LYS A 34 10.73 -6.35 7.63
CA LYS A 34 10.40 -7.50 8.51
C LYS A 34 8.99 -7.44 9.11
N GLU A 35 8.07 -6.75 8.43
CA GLU A 35 6.68 -6.59 8.84
C GLU A 35 5.74 -7.30 7.87
N PRO A 36 4.78 -8.12 8.38
CA PRO A 36 3.87 -8.88 7.54
C PRO A 36 2.69 -8.03 7.04
N TYR A 37 2.93 -7.06 6.15
CA TYR A 37 1.90 -6.15 5.61
C TYR A 37 0.71 -6.87 4.96
N VAL A 38 0.94 -8.01 4.32
CA VAL A 38 -0.14 -8.84 3.74
C VAL A 38 -1.07 -9.36 4.83
N ASN A 39 -0.52 -9.84 5.95
CA ASN A 39 -1.32 -10.33 7.07
C ASN A 39 -2.14 -9.20 7.70
N TYR A 40 -1.56 -8.01 7.86
CA TYR A 40 -2.29 -6.84 8.33
C TYR A 40 -3.43 -6.45 7.38
N ALA A 41 -3.17 -6.41 6.08
CA ALA A 41 -4.20 -6.10 5.08
C ALA A 41 -5.35 -7.13 5.10
N THR A 42 -5.04 -8.43 5.21
CA THR A 42 -6.04 -9.49 5.31
C THR A 42 -6.89 -9.35 6.57
N LYS A 43 -6.28 -9.08 7.73
CA LYS A 43 -7.03 -8.88 8.98
C LYS A 43 -7.93 -7.64 8.95
N VAL A 44 -7.51 -6.58 8.28
CA VAL A 44 -8.36 -5.40 8.05
C VAL A 44 -9.51 -5.73 7.11
N MET A 45 -9.26 -6.49 6.02
CA MET A 45 -10.30 -6.91 5.08
C MET A 45 -11.35 -7.84 5.72
N LEU A 46 -10.92 -8.71 6.64
CA LEU A 46 -11.80 -9.61 7.40
C LEU A 46 -12.48 -8.93 8.60
N GLY A 47 -12.19 -7.65 8.86
CA GLY A 47 -12.78 -6.90 9.97
C GLY A 47 -12.22 -7.24 11.36
N GLU A 48 -11.22 -8.11 11.46
CA GLU A 48 -10.52 -8.43 12.71
C GLU A 48 -9.79 -7.21 13.29
N ASN A 49 -9.29 -6.32 12.43
CA ASN A 49 -8.63 -5.08 12.82
C ASN A 49 -9.32 -3.87 12.17
N LYS A 50 -9.73 -2.91 13.00
CA LYS A 50 -10.20 -1.60 12.53
C LYS A 50 -9.01 -0.65 12.43
N VAL A 51 -8.90 0.06 11.30
CA VAL A 51 -8.03 1.22 11.22
C VAL A 51 -8.62 2.26 12.18
N LYS A 52 -8.02 2.43 13.37
CA LYS A 52 -8.40 3.51 14.29
C LYS A 52 -7.83 4.81 13.73
N GLY A 53 -8.66 5.58 13.05
CA GLY A 53 -8.27 6.89 12.51
C GLY A 53 -8.99 7.24 11.23
N PHE A 54 -10.30 7.47 11.34
CA PHE A 54 -11.08 8.51 10.64
C PHE A 54 -12.24 8.89 11.56
#